data_AF-A0A7J8W3E2-F1
#
_entry.id   AF-A0A7J8W3E2-F1
#
_cell.length_a   1.000
_cell.length_b   1.000
_cell.length_c   1.000
_cell.angle_alpha   90.00
_cell.angle_beta   90.00
_cell.angle_gamma   90.00
#
_symmetry.space_group_name_H-M   'P 1'
#
loop_
_entity.id
_entity.type
_entity.pdbx_description
1 polymer ?
#
loop_
_entity_poly.entity_id
_entity_poly.type
_entity_poly.pdbx_seq_one_letter_code
_entity_poly.pdbx_strand_id
1 'polypeptide(L)'
;MTKKKQRSKVMVPEMRGEASTSMKYLTISNFEELFEYSGYNLSRLKILNLSELTELRLIWSGPIQVENFQNLTQLTVKDCKRLRYIFSSTMARNLPQMSSLDISDCEELEQIIENDQASSQYHLFPNLTLIDIHRCKNLKCLFPVTLAHGGQLSKLYQLNVRRVTKLEQVFKGDEANVSKYEEKVIHLSQLNTMMLDGIPNLVSFSPMGYHFVFQSLRLLQVGVCPNVTTRFRVDSKQSVHAKTQASQSVNKIIVGESATSQETAWPIGSNIWWQNGKEDDSEQVTALPELSEWENEWSNK
;
A
#
# COMPACT_ATOMS: atom_id res chain seq x y z
N MET A 1 -30.75 32.91 5.63
CA MET A 1 -29.72 33.09 4.58
C MET A 1 -29.30 31.72 4.07
N THR A 2 -29.98 31.24 3.04
CA THR A 2 -29.68 29.99 2.34
C THR A 2 -28.49 30.22 1.41
N LYS A 3 -27.32 29.66 1.73
CA LYS A 3 -26.18 29.65 0.81
C LYS A 3 -26.57 28.84 -0.43
N LYS A 4 -26.76 29.53 -1.56
CA LYS A 4 -26.90 28.90 -2.88
C LYS A 4 -25.62 28.09 -3.15
N LYS A 5 -25.72 26.75 -3.14
CA LYS A 5 -24.67 25.85 -3.63
C LYS A 5 -24.48 26.20 -5.12
N GLN A 6 -23.39 26.87 -5.44
CA GLN A 6 -23.02 27.19 -6.82
C GLN A 6 -22.94 25.86 -7.57
N ARG A 7 -23.90 25.58 -8.44
CA ARG A 7 -23.85 24.42 -9.32
C ARG A 7 -22.74 24.68 -10.33
N SER A 8 -21.54 24.22 -10.02
CA SER A 8 -20.41 24.21 -10.94
C SER A 8 -20.83 23.40 -12.16
N LYS A 9 -20.99 24.06 -13.30
CA LYS A 9 -21.21 23.41 -14.59
C LYS A 9 -20.04 22.47 -14.83
N VAL A 10 -20.35 21.18 -14.91
CA VAL A 10 -19.44 20.12 -15.37
C VAL A 10 -18.95 20.51 -16.75
N MET A 11 -17.66 20.82 -16.85
CA MET A 11 -16.95 20.90 -18.12
C MET A 11 -15.84 19.86 -18.05
N VAL A 12 -16.22 18.60 -18.30
CA VAL A 12 -15.28 17.62 -18.85
C VAL A 12 -14.83 18.22 -20.19
N PRO A 13 -13.52 18.24 -20.54
CA PRO A 13 -13.07 18.83 -21.80
C PRO A 13 -13.95 18.35 -22.96
N GLU A 14 -14.44 19.29 -23.78
CA GLU A 14 -15.17 18.97 -25.01
C GLU A 14 -14.33 17.96 -25.81
N MET A 15 -14.88 16.77 -25.99
CA MET A 15 -14.47 15.80 -27.01
C MET A 15 -14.70 16.45 -28.38
N ARG A 16 -13.77 17.29 -28.83
CA ARG A 16 -13.69 17.73 -30.22
C ARG A 16 -12.47 17.09 -30.87
N GLY A 17 -12.74 16.10 -31.70
CA GLY A 17 -11.74 15.50 -32.57
C GLY A 17 -11.85 13.98 -32.66
N GLU A 18 -12.95 13.53 -33.26
CA GLU A 18 -13.06 12.29 -34.06
C GLU A 18 -12.88 10.91 -33.40
N ALA A 19 -13.60 9.97 -33.98
CA ALA A 19 -13.90 8.65 -33.46
C ALA A 19 -12.67 7.73 -33.29
N SER A 20 -12.81 6.85 -32.30
CA SER A 20 -12.15 5.53 -32.17
C SER A 20 -10.83 5.46 -31.42
N THR A 21 -10.82 4.49 -30.49
CA THR A 21 -9.67 3.87 -29.78
C THR A 21 -9.19 4.51 -28.48
N SER A 22 -9.51 3.85 -27.36
CA SER A 22 -8.74 3.83 -26.10
C SER A 22 -8.63 5.11 -25.26
N MET A 23 -9.65 5.40 -24.44
CA MET A 23 -9.46 6.26 -23.26
C MET A 23 -8.66 5.48 -22.20
N LYS A 24 -7.32 5.55 -22.30
CA LYS A 24 -6.36 4.85 -21.41
C LYS A 24 -6.00 5.66 -20.15
N TYR A 25 -6.28 6.97 -20.11
CA TYR A 25 -5.91 7.87 -19.02
C TYR A 25 -6.99 8.94 -18.85
N LEU A 26 -7.33 9.28 -17.61
CA LEU A 26 -8.23 10.37 -17.25
C LEU A 26 -7.50 11.29 -16.28
N THR A 27 -7.03 12.44 -16.77
CA THR A 27 -6.46 13.51 -15.93
C THR A 27 -7.57 14.46 -15.54
N ILE A 28 -7.78 14.65 -14.25
CA ILE A 28 -8.81 15.54 -13.71
C ILE A 28 -8.09 16.71 -13.01
N SER A 29 -8.63 17.92 -13.09
CA SER A 29 -8.07 19.12 -12.46
C SER A 29 -9.13 19.86 -11.64
N ASN A 30 -8.79 20.25 -10.40
CA ASN A 30 -9.51 21.25 -9.59
C ASN A 30 -10.94 20.88 -9.13
N PHE A 31 -11.14 19.68 -8.56
CA PHE A 31 -12.40 19.25 -7.93
C PHE A 31 -12.19 18.92 -6.45
N GLU A 32 -13.14 19.29 -5.59
CA GLU A 32 -13.17 18.84 -4.18
C GLU A 32 -13.58 17.36 -4.07
N GLU A 33 -14.45 16.91 -4.98
CA GLU A 33 -14.99 15.55 -5.01
C GLU A 33 -15.05 15.05 -6.46
N LEU A 34 -14.62 13.81 -6.70
CA LEU A 34 -14.71 13.16 -8.01
C LEU A 34 -15.85 12.15 -8.05
N PHE A 35 -16.42 11.95 -9.24
CA PHE A 35 -17.48 10.99 -9.56
C PHE A 35 -18.82 11.14 -8.77
N GLU A 36 -19.14 12.32 -8.23
CA GLU A 36 -20.34 12.66 -7.42
C GLU A 36 -21.69 12.13 -7.99
N TYR A 37 -21.79 11.90 -9.31
CA TYR A 37 -22.94 11.28 -9.98
C TYR A 37 -22.48 10.60 -11.29
N SER A 38 -22.09 9.32 -11.26
CA SER A 38 -21.57 8.67 -12.48
C SER A 38 -22.68 8.15 -13.39
N GLY A 39 -23.21 9.03 -14.25
CA GLY A 39 -23.81 8.62 -15.53
C GLY A 39 -22.76 8.19 -16.59
N TYR A 40 -21.50 8.11 -16.19
CA TYR A 40 -20.35 7.79 -17.03
C TYR A 40 -20.04 6.29 -16.99
N ASN A 41 -20.16 5.61 -18.11
CA ASN A 41 -19.68 4.24 -18.24
C ASN A 41 -18.16 4.25 -18.45
N LEU A 42 -17.41 4.06 -17.36
CA LEU A 42 -15.94 3.99 -17.38
C LEU A 42 -15.42 2.56 -17.41
N SER A 43 -16.26 1.58 -17.76
CA SER A 43 -15.91 0.14 -17.69
C SER A 43 -14.69 -0.25 -18.51
N ARG A 44 -14.20 0.59 -19.43
CA ARG A 44 -12.98 0.34 -20.20
C ARG A 44 -11.71 0.94 -19.58
N LEU A 45 -11.85 1.74 -18.53
CA LEU A 45 -10.75 2.43 -17.86
C LEU A 45 -9.89 1.40 -17.13
N LYS A 46 -8.60 1.35 -17.48
CA LYS A 46 -7.61 0.46 -16.86
C LYS A 46 -6.64 1.18 -15.94
N ILE A 47 -6.36 2.45 -16.22
CA ILE A 47 -5.39 3.26 -15.48
C ILE A 47 -6.07 4.58 -15.15
N LEU A 48 -6.06 4.95 -13.87
CA LEU A 48 -6.52 6.25 -13.38
C LEU A 48 -5.32 6.96 -12.74
N ASN A 49 -5.00 8.15 -13.25
CA ASN A 49 -3.92 8.98 -12.73
C ASN A 49 -4.49 10.32 -12.24
N LEU A 50 -4.34 10.58 -10.96
CA LEU A 50 -4.76 11.80 -10.29
C LEU A 50 -3.49 12.51 -9.83
N SER A 51 -3.13 13.62 -10.47
CA SER A 51 -1.92 14.39 -10.15
C SER A 51 -2.27 15.85 -9.89
N GLU A 52 -1.64 16.44 -8.87
CA GLU A 52 -1.71 17.88 -8.56
C GLU A 52 -3.13 18.39 -8.29
N LEU A 53 -3.99 17.51 -7.75
CA LEU A 53 -5.35 17.83 -7.34
C LEU A 53 -5.39 18.32 -5.90
N THR A 54 -4.84 19.50 -5.65
CA THR A 54 -4.64 20.02 -4.29
C THR A 54 -5.93 20.22 -3.49
N GLU A 55 -7.07 20.42 -4.17
CA GLU A 55 -8.38 20.60 -3.54
C GLU A 55 -9.16 19.30 -3.34
N LEU A 56 -8.71 18.19 -3.93
CA LEU A 56 -9.42 16.92 -3.90
C LEU A 56 -9.46 16.32 -2.50
N ARG A 57 -10.67 16.06 -2.01
CA ARG A 57 -10.94 15.45 -0.70
C ARG A 57 -11.43 14.01 -0.81
N LEU A 58 -12.16 13.68 -1.87
CA LEU A 58 -12.73 12.36 -2.12
C LEU A 58 -12.63 11.99 -3.61
N ILE A 59 -12.01 10.84 -3.91
CA ILE A 59 -12.00 10.30 -5.29
C ILE A 59 -13.38 9.73 -5.66
N TRP A 60 -14.06 9.12 -4.70
CA TRP A 60 -15.24 8.30 -4.95
C TRP A 60 -16.46 8.90 -4.24
N SER A 61 -17.00 10.01 -4.78
CA SER A 61 -18.19 10.67 -4.22
C SER A 61 -19.49 10.14 -4.84
N GLY A 62 -20.56 10.06 -4.04
CA GLY A 62 -21.91 9.71 -4.51
C GLY A 62 -22.21 8.21 -4.70
N PRO A 63 -23.40 7.87 -5.21
CA PRO A 63 -23.78 6.49 -5.49
C PRO A 63 -23.04 5.98 -6.73
N ILE A 64 -21.86 5.40 -6.51
CA ILE A 64 -21.02 4.87 -7.60
C ILE A 64 -21.55 3.52 -8.04
N GLN A 65 -21.86 3.41 -9.34
CA GLN A 65 -22.04 2.12 -9.99
C GLN A 65 -20.67 1.51 -10.24
N VAL A 66 -20.31 0.55 -9.40
CA VAL A 66 -18.98 -0.03 -9.36
C VAL A 66 -18.63 -0.82 -10.63
N GLU A 67 -19.64 -1.22 -11.40
CA GLU A 67 -19.53 -1.78 -12.74
C GLU A 67 -18.79 -0.83 -13.71
N ASN A 68 -18.80 0.49 -13.41
CA ASN A 68 -18.06 1.48 -14.18
C ASN A 68 -16.55 1.40 -13.97
N PHE A 69 -16.03 0.70 -12.95
CA PHE A 69 -14.59 0.64 -12.69
C PHE A 69 -14.04 -0.79 -12.62
N GLN A 70 -14.83 -1.78 -13.06
CA GLN A 70 -14.51 -3.20 -12.95
C GLN A 70 -13.18 -3.62 -13.63
N ASN A 71 -12.72 -2.87 -14.64
CA ASN A 71 -11.48 -3.13 -15.36
C ASN A 71 -10.31 -2.25 -14.92
N LEU A 72 -10.48 -1.42 -13.87
CA LEU A 72 -9.42 -0.59 -13.35
C LEU A 72 -8.34 -1.47 -12.72
N THR A 73 -7.13 -1.38 -13.28
CA THR A 73 -5.95 -2.16 -12.89
C THR A 73 -4.94 -1.34 -12.09
N GLN A 74 -4.85 -0.04 -12.35
CA GLN A 74 -3.83 0.81 -11.75
C GLN A 74 -4.44 2.14 -11.30
N LEU A 75 -4.06 2.57 -10.10
CA LEU A 75 -4.39 3.89 -9.57
C LEU A 75 -3.10 4.58 -9.11
N THR A 76 -2.81 5.73 -9.71
CA THR A 76 -1.76 6.65 -9.29
C THR A 76 -2.40 7.89 -8.70
N VAL A 77 -2.00 8.27 -7.48
CA VAL A 77 -2.45 9.47 -6.78
C VAL A 77 -1.25 10.26 -6.29
N LYS A 78 -1.00 11.41 -6.90
CA LYS A 78 0.20 12.21 -6.69
C LYS A 78 -0.16 13.66 -6.37
N ASP A 79 0.43 14.21 -5.32
CA ASP A 79 0.26 15.61 -4.93
C ASP A 79 -1.22 16.05 -4.71
N CYS A 80 -2.06 15.11 -4.26
CA CYS A 80 -3.45 15.35 -3.88
C CYS A 80 -3.53 15.73 -2.39
N LYS A 81 -3.13 16.97 -2.08
CA LYS A 81 -2.79 17.40 -0.71
C LYS A 81 -3.91 17.28 0.32
N ARG A 82 -5.17 17.49 -0.07
CA ARG A 82 -6.36 17.45 0.80
C ARG A 82 -7.08 16.09 0.83
N LEU A 83 -6.55 15.09 0.16
CA LEU A 83 -7.19 13.78 0.05
C LEU A 83 -6.99 13.00 1.35
N ARG A 84 -8.08 12.66 2.04
CA ARG A 84 -8.02 11.97 3.34
C ARG A 84 -8.09 10.45 3.24
N TYR A 85 -8.78 9.93 2.23
CA TYR A 85 -8.97 8.50 1.96
C TYR A 85 -8.89 8.21 0.46
N ILE A 86 -8.28 7.09 0.07
CA ILE A 86 -8.25 6.68 -1.35
C ILE A 86 -9.51 5.94 -1.74
N PHE A 87 -9.96 4.98 -0.92
CA PHE A 87 -11.10 4.11 -1.20
C PHE A 87 -12.11 4.13 -0.06
N SER A 88 -13.39 4.03 -0.39
CA SER A 88 -14.38 3.48 0.56
C SER A 88 -14.30 1.95 0.56
N SER A 89 -14.79 1.28 1.61
CA SER A 89 -14.85 -0.19 1.65
C SER A 89 -15.61 -0.78 0.45
N THR A 90 -16.67 -0.09 0.00
CA THR A 90 -17.45 -0.51 -1.18
C THR A 90 -16.65 -0.44 -2.47
N MET A 91 -15.81 0.58 -2.66
CA MET A 91 -14.93 0.65 -3.83
C MET A 91 -13.84 -0.41 -3.78
N ALA A 92 -13.16 -0.55 -2.63
CA ALA A 92 -12.09 -1.54 -2.46
C ALA A 92 -12.53 -2.99 -2.73
N ARG A 93 -13.79 -3.32 -2.42
CA ARG A 93 -14.38 -4.65 -2.69
C ARG A 93 -14.67 -4.91 -4.17
N ASN A 94 -14.99 -3.86 -4.92
CA ASN A 94 -15.55 -3.97 -6.26
C ASN A 94 -14.59 -3.48 -7.36
N LEU A 95 -13.29 -3.52 -7.07
CA LEU A 95 -12.22 -3.29 -8.04
C LEU A 95 -11.45 -4.60 -8.24
N PRO A 96 -12.06 -5.61 -8.90
CA PRO A 96 -11.51 -6.96 -8.93
C PRO A 96 -10.20 -7.04 -9.72
N GLN A 97 -9.94 -6.12 -10.66
CA GLN A 97 -8.73 -6.13 -11.49
C GLN A 97 -7.61 -5.24 -10.95
N MET A 98 -7.82 -4.54 -9.83
CA MET A 98 -6.82 -3.63 -9.26
C MET A 98 -5.57 -4.40 -8.85
N SER A 99 -4.44 -4.04 -9.46
CA SER A 99 -3.14 -4.68 -9.24
C SER A 99 -2.07 -3.72 -8.76
N SER A 100 -2.15 -2.43 -9.09
CA SER A 100 -1.14 -1.44 -8.73
C SER A 100 -1.74 -0.21 -8.04
N LEU A 101 -1.17 0.15 -6.89
CA LEU A 101 -1.48 1.36 -6.16
C LEU A 101 -0.18 2.15 -5.91
N ASP A 102 -0.10 3.34 -6.50
CA ASP A 102 1.00 4.29 -6.33
C ASP A 102 0.45 5.58 -5.73
N ILE A 103 0.94 5.95 -4.54
CA ILE A 103 0.50 7.14 -3.82
C ILE A 103 1.71 7.96 -3.38
N SER A 104 1.80 9.19 -3.88
CA SER A 104 2.91 10.09 -3.56
C SER A 104 2.44 11.49 -3.13
N ASP A 105 3.15 12.07 -2.16
CA ASP A 105 3.03 13.48 -1.76
C ASP A 105 1.59 13.91 -1.34
N CYS A 106 0.77 12.96 -0.86
CA CYS A 106 -0.57 13.23 -0.34
C CYS A 106 -0.51 13.57 1.16
N GLU A 107 -0.49 14.87 1.48
CA GLU A 107 -0.19 15.35 2.85
C GLU A 107 -1.26 15.01 3.87
N GLU A 108 -2.55 15.19 3.58
CA GLU A 108 -3.68 14.91 4.50
C GLU A 108 -4.17 13.45 4.47
N LEU A 109 -3.52 12.56 3.71
CA LEU A 109 -3.94 11.16 3.62
C LEU A 109 -3.81 10.47 4.97
N GLU A 110 -4.93 10.04 5.56
CA GLU A 110 -4.97 9.41 6.88
C GLU A 110 -4.95 7.88 6.79
N GLN A 111 -5.69 7.33 5.82
CA GLN A 111 -5.86 5.89 5.59
C GLN A 111 -6.07 5.62 4.10
N ILE A 112 -5.65 4.44 3.61
CA ILE A 112 -5.90 4.03 2.22
C ILE A 112 -7.39 3.73 2.02
N ILE A 113 -7.99 3.02 2.97
CA ILE A 113 -9.41 2.64 2.97
C ILE A 113 -10.08 3.36 4.14
N GLU A 114 -11.19 4.04 3.86
CA GLU A 114 -12.03 4.67 4.89
C GLU A 114 -12.60 3.59 5.81
N ASN A 115 -12.37 3.73 7.13
CA ASN A 115 -12.85 2.79 8.13
C ASN A 115 -14.37 2.94 8.38
N ASP A 116 -15.19 2.37 7.52
CA ASP A 116 -16.60 2.14 7.82
C ASP A 116 -16.75 0.92 8.75
N GLN A 117 -17.68 1.02 9.71
CA GLN A 117 -17.91 0.06 10.80
C GLN A 117 -18.40 -1.34 10.34
N ALA A 118 -18.30 -1.66 9.04
CA ALA A 118 -18.76 -2.90 8.42
C ALA A 118 -17.61 -3.82 7.95
N SER A 119 -16.35 -3.46 8.19
CA SER A 119 -15.18 -3.99 7.49
C SER A 119 -14.66 -5.38 7.92
N SER A 120 -15.33 -6.08 8.82
CA SER A 120 -14.83 -7.36 9.35
C SER A 120 -15.03 -8.59 8.44
N GLN A 121 -15.52 -8.46 7.20
CA GLN A 121 -15.92 -9.63 6.38
C GLN A 121 -15.67 -9.59 4.85
N TYR A 122 -14.79 -8.75 4.29
CA TYR A 122 -14.72 -8.60 2.81
C TYR A 122 -13.36 -8.93 2.16
N HIS A 123 -13.44 -9.55 0.97
CA HIS A 123 -12.35 -9.72 0.01
C HIS A 123 -12.02 -8.37 -0.65
N LEU A 124 -11.15 -7.58 -0.03
CA LEU A 124 -10.66 -6.33 -0.62
C LEU A 124 -9.42 -6.61 -1.47
N PHE A 125 -9.35 -5.99 -2.64
CA PHE A 125 -8.19 -6.05 -3.55
C PHE A 125 -7.62 -7.45 -3.86
N PRO A 126 -8.41 -8.38 -4.43
CA PRO A 126 -7.99 -9.77 -4.66
C PRO A 126 -6.81 -9.95 -5.64
N ASN A 127 -6.43 -8.91 -6.37
CA ASN A 127 -5.38 -8.93 -7.39
C ASN A 127 -4.25 -7.93 -7.14
N LEU A 128 -4.17 -7.32 -5.94
CA LEU A 128 -3.15 -6.32 -5.63
C LEU A 128 -1.76 -6.97 -5.57
N THR A 129 -0.87 -6.51 -6.45
CA THR A 129 0.52 -6.99 -6.57
C THR A 129 1.54 -5.94 -6.18
N LEU A 130 1.26 -4.66 -6.41
CA LEU A 130 2.19 -3.56 -6.18
C LEU A 130 1.55 -2.47 -5.31
N ILE A 131 2.27 -2.09 -4.27
CA ILE A 131 1.94 -0.95 -3.41
C ILE A 131 3.20 -0.12 -3.28
N ASP A 132 3.16 1.12 -3.75
CA ASP A 132 4.19 2.13 -3.53
C ASP A 132 3.58 3.36 -2.87
N ILE A 133 4.12 3.75 -1.73
CA ILE A 133 3.64 4.88 -0.94
C ILE A 133 4.84 5.74 -0.53
N HIS A 134 4.85 6.98 -1.00
CA HIS A 134 5.95 7.92 -0.77
C HIS A 134 5.46 9.25 -0.21
N ARG A 135 6.15 9.78 0.80
CA ARG A 135 5.95 11.15 1.33
C ARG A 135 4.52 11.49 1.79
N CYS A 136 3.72 10.49 2.18
CA CYS A 136 2.36 10.68 2.72
C CYS A 136 2.39 10.93 4.24
N LYS A 137 2.54 12.19 4.66
CA LYS A 137 2.94 12.54 6.04
C LYS A 137 1.92 12.20 7.13
N ASN A 138 0.61 12.11 6.82
CA ASN A 138 -0.43 11.85 7.81
C ASN A 138 -0.92 10.39 7.86
N LEU A 139 -0.40 9.51 7.01
CA LEU A 139 -0.85 8.12 6.92
C LEU A 139 -0.39 7.35 8.16
N LYS A 140 -1.34 6.80 8.93
CA LYS A 140 -1.05 6.14 10.22
C LYS A 140 -0.88 4.63 10.12
N CYS A 141 -1.58 4.00 9.19
CA CYS A 141 -1.46 2.58 8.86
C CYS A 141 -1.82 2.34 7.39
N LEU A 142 -1.30 1.26 6.79
CA LEU A 142 -1.68 0.90 5.42
C LEU A 142 -2.99 0.11 5.39
N PHE A 143 -3.00 -1.02 6.10
CA PHE A 143 -4.11 -1.98 6.07
C PHE A 143 -4.41 -2.55 7.46
N PRO A 144 -5.66 -2.95 7.73
CA PRO A 144 -5.96 -3.88 8.81
C PRO A 144 -5.21 -5.21 8.62
N VAL A 145 -4.71 -5.79 9.70
CA VAL A 145 -4.01 -7.10 9.70
C VAL A 145 -4.93 -8.23 9.23
N THR A 146 -6.24 -8.05 9.36
CA THR A 146 -7.26 -9.00 8.88
C THR A 146 -7.21 -9.21 7.37
N LEU A 147 -6.78 -8.21 6.58
CA LEU A 147 -6.59 -8.37 5.12
C LEU A 147 -5.39 -9.27 4.78
N ALA A 148 -4.34 -9.22 5.60
CA ALA A 148 -3.21 -10.12 5.42
C ALA A 148 -3.56 -11.53 5.93
N HIS A 149 -4.21 -11.61 7.09
CA HIS A 149 -4.58 -12.89 7.72
C HIS A 149 -5.63 -13.67 6.92
N GLY A 150 -6.61 -12.99 6.33
CA GLY A 150 -7.63 -13.61 5.49
C GLY A 150 -7.16 -13.99 4.08
N GLY A 151 -5.87 -13.80 3.76
CA GLY A 151 -5.27 -14.18 2.48
C GLY A 151 -5.53 -13.23 1.31
N GLN A 152 -6.14 -12.07 1.54
CA GLN A 152 -6.50 -11.12 0.48
C GLN A 152 -5.26 -10.49 -0.19
N LEU A 153 -4.15 -10.37 0.55
CA LEU A 153 -2.88 -9.86 0.04
C LEU A 153 -1.92 -10.98 -0.44
N SER A 154 -2.43 -12.17 -0.74
CA SER A 154 -1.62 -13.33 -1.15
C SER A 154 -0.86 -13.13 -2.47
N LYS A 155 -1.30 -12.18 -3.31
CA LYS A 155 -0.65 -11.82 -4.59
C LYS A 155 0.31 -10.64 -4.48
N LEU A 156 0.45 -10.05 -3.29
CA LEU A 156 1.32 -8.90 -3.10
C LEU A 156 2.78 -9.30 -3.41
N TYR A 157 3.35 -8.67 -4.42
CA TYR A 157 4.70 -8.91 -4.94
C TYR A 157 5.69 -7.84 -4.46
N GLN A 158 5.24 -6.58 -4.38
CA GLN A 158 6.07 -5.45 -3.99
C GLN A 158 5.35 -4.54 -3.00
N LEU A 159 6.03 -4.22 -1.90
CA LEU A 159 5.58 -3.28 -0.88
C LEU A 159 6.68 -2.25 -0.58
N ASN A 160 6.47 -1.03 -1.04
CA ASN A 160 7.38 0.08 -0.85
C ASN A 160 6.68 1.17 -0.03
N VAL A 161 7.34 1.56 1.07
CA VAL A 161 6.86 2.62 1.95
C VAL A 161 8.04 3.51 2.28
N ARG A 162 8.04 4.73 1.74
CA ARG A 162 9.17 5.67 1.84
C ARG A 162 8.71 7.01 2.42
N ARG A 163 9.44 7.52 3.42
CA ARG A 163 9.23 8.88 3.97
C ARG A 163 7.81 9.14 4.49
N VAL A 164 7.16 8.13 5.09
CA VAL A 164 5.78 8.20 5.63
C VAL A 164 5.83 8.50 7.14
N THR A 165 5.96 9.77 7.51
CA THR A 165 6.44 10.14 8.84
C THR A 165 5.53 9.82 10.02
N LYS A 166 4.20 9.70 9.85
CA LYS A 166 3.25 9.35 10.93
C LYS A 166 2.80 7.89 10.91
N LEU A 167 3.39 7.05 10.06
CA LEU A 167 3.04 5.63 10.03
C LEU A 167 3.51 4.97 11.32
N GLU A 168 2.55 4.48 12.11
CA GLU A 168 2.83 3.78 13.38
C GLU A 168 2.91 2.26 13.16
N GLN A 169 2.05 1.73 12.28
CA GLN A 169 2.01 0.30 11.95
C GLN A 169 1.79 0.08 10.46
N VAL A 170 2.52 -0.87 9.83
CA VAL A 170 2.23 -1.25 8.44
C VAL A 170 0.86 -1.95 8.37
N PHE A 171 0.69 -2.99 9.19
CA PHE A 171 -0.57 -3.68 9.43
C PHE A 171 -1.12 -3.36 10.81
N LYS A 172 -2.30 -2.75 10.87
CA LYS A 172 -2.97 -2.37 12.13
C LYS A 172 -3.76 -3.55 12.70
N GLY A 173 -3.72 -3.74 14.02
CA GLY A 173 -4.47 -4.80 14.70
C GLY A 173 -5.92 -4.43 14.98
N ASP A 174 -6.79 -5.45 15.04
CA ASP A 174 -8.10 -5.34 15.67
C ASP A 174 -7.95 -5.45 17.19
N GLU A 175 -8.25 -4.38 17.90
CA GLU A 175 -8.19 -4.30 19.38
C GLU A 175 -9.08 -5.36 20.06
N ALA A 176 -10.06 -5.94 19.34
CA ALA A 176 -11.07 -6.85 19.87
C ALA A 176 -10.71 -8.35 19.86
N ASN A 177 -9.71 -8.82 19.09
CA ASN A 177 -9.57 -10.26 18.76
C ASN A 177 -8.14 -10.85 18.90
N VAL A 178 -7.25 -10.21 19.65
CA VAL A 178 -5.96 -10.82 19.97
C VAL A 178 -6.14 -11.71 21.21
N SER A 179 -6.41 -12.99 20.99
CA SER A 179 -6.10 -14.01 22.00
C SER A 179 -4.61 -13.85 22.31
N LYS A 180 -4.28 -13.38 23.52
CA LYS A 180 -2.90 -13.04 23.93
C LYS A 180 -1.93 -14.24 23.96
N TYR A 181 -2.39 -15.42 23.56
CA TYR A 181 -1.73 -16.69 23.86
C TYR A 181 -1.40 -17.55 22.62
N GLU A 182 -1.94 -17.22 21.44
CA GLU A 182 -1.67 -18.01 20.22
C GLU A 182 -1.03 -17.14 19.14
N GLU A 183 0.14 -17.56 18.66
CA GLU A 183 0.82 -16.95 17.53
C GLU A 183 0.05 -17.26 16.23
N LYS A 184 -0.38 -16.21 15.52
CA LYS A 184 -1.04 -16.29 14.23
C LYS A 184 -0.01 -16.10 13.12
N VAL A 185 0.31 -17.19 12.42
CA VAL A 185 1.25 -17.16 11.30
C VAL A 185 0.53 -16.70 10.03
N ILE A 186 1.11 -15.73 9.32
CA ILE A 186 0.63 -15.18 8.06
C ILE A 186 1.73 -15.37 7.01
N HIS A 187 1.36 -15.95 5.89
CA HIS A 187 2.26 -16.15 4.75
C HIS A 187 1.97 -15.13 3.66
N LEU A 188 2.95 -14.29 3.33
CA LEU A 188 2.93 -13.45 2.13
C LEU A 188 3.94 -14.02 1.13
N SER A 189 3.67 -15.23 0.65
CA SER A 189 4.64 -16.04 -0.09
C SER A 189 4.99 -15.49 -1.48
N GLN A 190 4.21 -14.57 -2.05
CA GLN A 190 4.54 -13.93 -3.33
C GLN A 190 5.36 -12.65 -3.17
N LEU A 191 5.49 -12.11 -1.94
CA LEU A 191 6.18 -10.86 -1.71
C LEU A 191 7.67 -11.05 -2.00
N ASN A 192 8.14 -10.35 -3.03
CA ASN A 192 9.49 -10.42 -3.54
C ASN A 192 10.35 -9.23 -3.06
N THR A 193 9.75 -8.04 -3.03
CA THR A 193 10.44 -6.82 -2.62
C THR A 193 9.68 -6.12 -1.49
N MET A 194 10.39 -5.85 -0.39
CA MET A 194 9.88 -5.05 0.72
C MET A 194 10.88 -3.96 1.07
N MET A 195 10.38 -2.72 1.13
CA MET A 195 11.17 -1.58 1.53
C MET A 195 10.38 -0.66 2.45
N LEU A 196 10.96 -0.41 3.63
CA LEU A 196 10.45 0.49 4.65
C LEU A 196 11.56 1.49 4.97
N ASP A 197 11.52 2.68 4.38
CA ASP A 197 12.62 3.65 4.47
C ASP A 197 12.15 5.03 4.93
N GLY A 198 12.84 5.63 5.89
CA GLY A 198 12.54 6.98 6.37
C GLY A 198 11.20 7.06 7.12
N ILE A 199 10.90 6.09 7.99
CA ILE A 199 9.64 5.99 8.73
C ILE A 199 9.92 6.15 10.25
N PRO A 200 10.17 7.38 10.74
CA PRO A 200 10.66 7.62 12.10
C PRO A 200 9.70 7.16 13.21
N ASN A 201 8.39 7.20 12.97
CA ASN A 201 7.37 6.83 13.96
C ASN A 201 6.89 5.37 13.82
N LEU A 202 7.52 4.56 12.97
CA LEU A 202 7.14 3.16 12.81
C LEU A 202 7.41 2.40 14.12
N VAL A 203 6.34 1.95 14.78
CA VAL A 203 6.40 1.15 16.00
C VAL A 203 6.52 -0.33 15.66
N SER A 204 5.75 -0.82 14.68
CA SER A 204 5.81 -2.23 14.28
C SER A 204 5.31 -2.48 12.86
N PHE A 205 5.79 -3.55 12.23
CA PHE A 205 5.25 -4.05 10.97
C PHE A 205 3.82 -4.59 11.16
N SER A 206 3.58 -5.33 12.23
CA SER A 206 2.28 -5.91 12.58
C SER A 206 2.06 -5.90 14.09
N PRO A 207 0.85 -6.16 14.59
CA PRO A 207 0.57 -6.24 16.01
C PRO A 207 1.29 -7.44 16.65
N MET A 208 1.43 -7.41 17.97
CA MET A 208 1.94 -8.56 18.73
C MET A 208 1.06 -9.79 18.54
N GLY A 209 1.68 -10.98 18.52
CA GLY A 209 1.01 -12.26 18.27
C GLY A 209 0.88 -12.61 16.79
N TYR A 210 1.22 -11.71 15.86
CA TYR A 210 1.28 -12.02 14.44
C TYR A 210 2.72 -12.30 13.99
N HIS A 211 2.88 -13.34 13.19
CA HIS A 211 4.14 -13.74 12.58
C HIS A 211 4.03 -13.74 11.07
N PHE A 212 4.70 -12.80 10.42
CA PHE A 212 4.76 -12.79 8.96
C PHE A 212 5.95 -13.61 8.45
N VAL A 213 5.70 -14.43 7.43
CA VAL A 213 6.69 -15.25 6.73
C VAL A 213 6.69 -14.89 5.25
N PHE A 214 7.86 -14.55 4.73
CA PHE A 214 8.08 -14.17 3.33
C PHE A 214 9.06 -15.18 2.70
N GLN A 215 8.51 -16.16 1.98
CA GLN A 215 9.30 -17.26 1.39
C GLN A 215 9.99 -16.88 0.08
N SER A 216 9.42 -15.94 -0.69
CA SER A 216 9.95 -15.51 -1.98
C SER A 216 10.65 -14.15 -1.94
N LEU A 217 10.86 -13.60 -0.73
CA LEU A 217 11.48 -12.29 -0.59
C LEU A 217 12.91 -12.36 -1.11
N ARG A 218 13.23 -11.48 -2.05
CA ARG A 218 14.57 -11.31 -2.62
C ARG A 218 15.21 -10.02 -2.18
N LEU A 219 14.44 -8.99 -1.84
CA LEU A 219 14.96 -7.72 -1.35
C LEU A 219 14.20 -7.29 -0.10
N LEU A 220 14.94 -7.09 0.99
CA LEU A 220 14.46 -6.45 2.20
C LEU A 220 15.33 -5.23 2.50
N GLN A 221 14.70 -4.05 2.53
CA GLN A 221 15.31 -2.84 3.03
C GLN A 221 14.47 -2.26 4.17
N VAL A 222 15.07 -2.08 5.34
CA VAL A 222 14.46 -1.33 6.45
C VAL A 222 15.46 -0.27 6.86
N GLY A 223 15.24 0.98 6.45
CA GLY A 223 16.18 2.08 6.68
C GLY A 223 15.53 3.20 7.47
N VAL A 224 16.25 3.80 8.42
CA VAL A 224 15.81 5.03 9.09
C VAL A 224 14.43 4.84 9.78
N CYS A 225 14.29 3.73 10.51
CA CYS A 225 13.11 3.33 11.29
C CYS A 225 13.49 3.05 12.76
N PRO A 226 13.93 4.05 13.54
CA PRO A 226 14.60 3.86 14.83
C PRO A 226 13.72 3.25 15.93
N ASN A 227 12.40 3.42 15.86
CA ASN A 227 11.46 2.98 16.89
C ASN A 227 10.81 1.62 16.61
N VAL A 228 11.21 0.95 15.52
CA VAL A 228 10.58 -0.31 15.11
C VAL A 228 10.91 -1.42 16.11
N THR A 229 9.87 -2.06 16.65
CA THR A 229 9.95 -3.19 17.60
C THR A 229 9.82 -4.56 16.93
N THR A 230 9.52 -4.57 15.62
CA THR A 230 9.50 -5.79 14.82
C THR A 230 10.91 -6.31 14.59
N ARG A 231 11.15 -7.54 15.02
CA ARG A 231 12.37 -8.28 14.75
C ARG A 231 12.27 -8.95 13.39
N PHE A 232 13.21 -8.62 12.51
CA PHE A 232 13.41 -9.31 11.24
C PHE A 232 14.51 -10.37 11.39
N ARG A 233 14.30 -11.54 10.78
CA ARG A 233 15.31 -12.61 10.71
C ARG A 233 15.15 -13.43 9.44
N VAL A 234 16.20 -14.11 9.04
CA VAL A 234 16.23 -15.09 7.94
C VAL A 234 16.50 -16.46 8.53
N ASP A 235 15.68 -17.44 8.19
CA ASP A 235 15.87 -18.83 8.61
C ASP A 235 16.83 -19.59 7.66
N SER A 236 17.09 -20.85 8.00
CA SER A 236 17.93 -21.74 7.18
C SER A 236 17.36 -22.03 5.78
N LYS A 237 16.09 -21.71 5.52
CA LYS A 237 15.41 -21.84 4.23
C LYS A 237 15.40 -20.53 3.43
N GLN A 238 16.18 -19.53 3.86
CA GLN A 238 16.19 -18.18 3.27
C GLN A 238 14.82 -17.48 3.30
N SER A 239 13.92 -17.91 4.19
CA SER A 239 12.64 -17.25 4.41
C SER A 239 12.81 -16.12 5.41
N VAL A 240 12.32 -14.93 5.07
CA VAL A 240 12.33 -13.78 5.98
C VAL A 240 11.14 -13.88 6.91
N HIS A 241 11.37 -13.59 8.18
CA HIS A 241 10.35 -13.54 9.22
C HIS A 241 10.31 -12.16 9.86
N ALA A 242 9.11 -11.64 10.06
CA ALA A 242 8.85 -10.43 10.85
C ALA A 242 7.97 -10.78 12.05
N LYS A 243 8.47 -10.53 13.26
CA LYS A 243 7.74 -10.77 14.52
C LYS A 243 7.84 -9.56 15.44
N THR A 244 6.72 -9.08 15.95
CA THR A 244 6.68 -8.00 16.95
C THR A 244 6.69 -8.57 18.36
N GLN A 245 7.64 -8.14 19.20
CA GLN A 245 7.82 -8.64 20.57
C GLN A 245 7.45 -7.57 21.62
N ALA A 246 7.12 -8.00 22.83
CA ALA A 246 6.88 -7.09 23.96
C ALA A 246 8.18 -6.41 24.42
N SER A 247 8.11 -5.13 24.79
CA SER A 247 9.27 -4.36 25.26
C SER A 247 9.97 -4.92 26.51
N GLN A 248 9.35 -5.85 27.24
CA GLN A 248 9.94 -6.49 28.44
C GLN A 248 10.83 -7.71 28.11
N SER A 249 10.90 -8.16 26.85
CA SER A 249 11.75 -9.28 26.42
C SER A 249 13.16 -8.84 25.97
N VAL A 250 13.44 -7.54 25.97
CA VAL A 250 14.60 -6.93 25.29
C VAL A 250 15.95 -7.31 25.93
N ASN A 251 15.96 -7.90 27.13
CA ASN A 251 17.19 -8.24 27.88
C ASN A 251 17.44 -9.74 28.12
N LYS A 252 16.92 -10.66 27.30
CA LYS A 252 17.35 -12.07 27.35
C LYS A 252 17.47 -12.72 25.96
N ILE A 253 18.52 -12.37 25.24
CA ILE A 253 19.24 -13.35 24.40
C ILE A 253 20.72 -13.18 24.69
N ILE A 254 21.16 -13.80 25.79
CA ILE A 254 22.56 -14.15 26.00
C ILE A 254 22.90 -15.17 24.90
N VAL A 255 24.01 -14.93 24.22
CA VAL A 255 24.67 -15.87 23.32
C VAL A 255 24.81 -17.21 24.05
N GLY A 256 24.07 -18.22 23.60
CA GLY A 256 24.18 -19.60 24.04
C GLY A 256 24.32 -20.48 22.81
N GLU A 257 25.51 -21.03 22.63
CA GLU A 257 25.95 -21.84 21.50
C GLU A 257 25.07 -23.07 21.25
N SER A 258 24.68 -23.26 19.99
CA SER A 258 24.70 -24.57 19.35
C SER A 258 24.91 -24.35 17.86
N ALA A 259 26.13 -24.64 17.41
CA ALA A 259 26.52 -24.53 16.01
C ALA A 259 25.78 -25.58 15.18
N THR A 260 24.86 -25.14 14.33
CA THR A 260 24.60 -25.61 12.96
C THR A 260 23.32 -24.95 12.42
N SER A 261 23.41 -23.72 11.88
CA SER A 261 22.61 -23.18 10.75
C SER A 261 22.76 -21.66 10.63
N GLN A 262 22.87 -21.17 9.40
CA GLN A 262 23.08 -19.77 9.00
C GLN A 262 21.84 -18.87 9.25
N GLU A 263 21.32 -18.79 10.47
CA GLU A 263 20.24 -17.85 10.78
C GLU A 263 20.80 -16.44 11.00
N THR A 264 20.32 -15.47 10.20
CA THR A 264 20.69 -14.06 10.35
C THR A 264 19.53 -13.32 11.00
N ALA A 265 19.74 -12.73 12.18
CA ALA A 265 18.74 -11.89 12.84
C ALA A 265 19.29 -10.49 13.05
N TRP A 266 18.53 -9.48 12.62
CA TRP A 266 18.94 -8.08 12.79
C TRP A 266 18.52 -7.55 14.16
N PRO A 267 19.36 -6.72 14.82
CA PRO A 267 18.96 -6.00 16.02
C PRO A 267 17.72 -5.13 15.78
N ILE A 268 16.88 -4.99 16.80
CA ILE A 268 15.71 -4.11 16.78
C ILE A 268 16.16 -2.67 16.52
N GLY A 269 15.47 -1.95 15.64
CA GLY A 269 15.81 -0.56 15.28
C GLY A 269 17.03 -0.38 14.35
N SER A 270 17.72 -1.46 13.97
CA SER A 270 18.87 -1.36 13.05
C SER A 270 18.43 -1.16 11.60
N ASN A 271 19.31 -0.52 10.81
CA ASN A 271 19.14 -0.50 9.37
C ASN A 271 19.40 -1.91 8.81
N ILE A 272 18.49 -2.38 7.95
CA ILE A 272 18.53 -3.67 7.30
C ILE A 272 18.67 -3.45 5.80
N TRP A 273 19.65 -4.10 5.21
CA TRP A 273 19.74 -4.31 3.77
C TRP A 273 20.07 -5.79 3.56
N TRP A 274 19.17 -6.49 2.87
CA TRP A 274 19.32 -7.90 2.59
C TRP A 274 18.81 -8.21 1.19
N GLN A 275 19.59 -9.03 0.48
CA GLN A 275 19.29 -9.48 -0.86
C GLN A 275 19.54 -10.98 -0.98
N ASN A 276 18.64 -11.71 -1.63
CA ASN A 276 18.75 -13.14 -1.89
C ASN A 276 18.58 -13.45 -3.38
N GLY A 277 19.56 -14.17 -3.93
CA GLY A 277 19.73 -14.42 -5.36
C GLY A 277 20.89 -13.62 -5.95
N LYS A 278 21.63 -14.22 -6.89
CA LYS A 278 22.54 -13.48 -7.77
C LYS A 278 21.71 -12.71 -8.79
N GLU A 279 22.20 -11.57 -9.28
CA GLU A 279 21.73 -10.98 -10.53
C GLU A 279 21.86 -12.07 -11.62
N ASP A 280 20.76 -12.73 -11.98
CA ASP A 280 20.69 -13.56 -13.17
C ASP A 280 20.10 -12.70 -14.28
N ASP A 281 20.98 -12.24 -15.16
CA ASP A 281 20.67 -11.65 -16.46
C ASP A 281 20.05 -12.69 -17.40
N SER A 282 18.94 -13.35 -17.02
CA SER A 282 18.10 -14.10 -17.96
C SER A 282 16.89 -14.69 -17.27
N GLU A 283 15.83 -13.90 -17.08
CA GLU A 283 14.47 -14.39 -17.24
C GLU A 283 13.59 -13.20 -17.59
N GLN A 284 13.18 -13.13 -18.86
CA GLN A 284 12.21 -12.18 -19.35
C GLN A 284 10.89 -12.42 -18.60
N VAL A 285 10.67 -11.69 -17.52
CA VAL A 285 9.33 -11.37 -17.08
C VAL A 285 8.71 -10.55 -18.20
N THR A 286 7.68 -11.11 -18.82
CA THR A 286 6.87 -10.44 -19.85
C THR A 286 6.61 -8.99 -19.45
N ALA A 287 7.09 -8.07 -20.30
CA ALA A 287 7.00 -6.64 -20.12
C ALA A 287 5.58 -6.19 -19.72
N LEU A 288 5.48 -5.59 -18.52
CA LEU A 288 4.54 -4.51 -18.25
C LEU A 288 5.33 -3.19 -18.39
N PRO A 289 4.69 -2.10 -18.82
CA PRO A 289 5.38 -0.99 -19.47
C PRO A 289 6.35 -0.29 -18.52
N GLU A 290 7.54 -0.03 -19.06
CA GLU A 290 8.64 0.79 -18.57
C GLU A 290 8.25 1.80 -17.47
N LEU A 291 8.58 1.45 -16.22
CA LEU A 291 8.71 2.41 -15.11
C LEU A 291 10.12 3.04 -15.08
N SER A 292 10.96 2.78 -16.10
CA SER A 292 12.36 3.20 -16.17
C SER A 292 12.61 4.60 -16.75
N GLU A 293 11.57 5.33 -17.18
CA GLU A 293 11.75 6.69 -17.71
C GLU A 293 11.54 7.81 -16.68
N TRP A 294 11.08 7.54 -15.45
CA TRP A 294 10.71 8.62 -14.52
C TRP A 294 11.56 8.78 -13.24
N GLU A 295 12.52 7.89 -12.95
CA GLU A 295 13.44 8.12 -11.83
C GLU A 295 14.61 9.08 -12.16
N ASN A 296 14.82 9.42 -13.43
CA ASN A 296 15.92 10.30 -13.86
C ASN A 296 15.59 11.80 -13.92
N GLU A 297 14.32 12.22 -13.76
CA GLU A 297 13.95 13.65 -13.84
C GLU A 297 13.76 14.34 -12.48
N TRP A 298 13.82 13.62 -11.36
CA TRP A 298 13.58 14.20 -10.03
C TRP A 298 14.81 14.35 -9.12
N SER A 299 16.00 14.12 -9.66
CA SER A 299 17.26 14.52 -9.01
C SER A 299 17.79 15.88 -9.49
N ASN A 300 17.11 16.56 -10.42
CA ASN A 300 17.47 17.89 -10.91
C ASN A 300 16.24 18.83 -11.00
N LYS A 301 15.70 19.24 -9.84
CA LYS A 301 15.09 20.56 -9.60
C LYS A 301 14.67 20.73 -8.15
#